data_AF-A0A9P8FHG0-F1
#
_entry.id   AF-A0A9P8FHG0-F1
#
_cell.length_a   1.000
_cell.length_b   1.000
_cell.length_c   1.000
_cell.angle_alpha   90.00
_cell.angle_beta   90.00
_cell.angle_gamma   90.00
#
_symmetry.space_group_name_H-M   'P 1'
#
loop_
_entity.id
_entity.type
_entity.pdbx_description
1 polymer ?
#
loop_
_entity_poly.entity_id
_entity_poly.type
_entity_poly.pdbx_seq_one_letter_code
_entity_poly.pdbx_strand_id
1 'polypeptide(L)' 'EMIGSVVGVYSGKEFNQVEIKAEMVGHYLGEFSISYKPVKHGRPGIGATHSSRFIPLK' A
#
# COMPACT_ATOMS: atom_id res chain seq x y z
N GLU A 1 -18.61 -16.08 14.06
CA GLU A 1 -19.73 -15.27 13.55
C GLU A 1 -19.28 -13.89 13.04
N MET A 2 -18.30 -13.83 12.14
CA MET A 2 -17.90 -12.56 11.50
C MET A 2 -17.78 -12.67 9.97
N ILE A 3 -18.11 -13.84 9.42
CA ILE A 3 -18.07 -14.10 7.99
C ILE A 3 -19.23 -13.32 7.35
N GLY A 4 -18.91 -12.46 6.37
CA GLY A 4 -19.85 -11.55 5.72
C GLY A 4 -19.97 -10.18 6.40
N SER A 5 -19.29 -9.95 7.52
CA SER A 5 -19.24 -8.62 8.17
C SER A 5 -18.11 -7.78 7.60
N VAL A 6 -18.31 -6.46 7.57
CA VAL A 6 -17.29 -5.48 7.20
C VAL A 6 -16.59 -4.98 8.46
N VAL A 7 -15.28 -5.21 8.54
CA VAL A 7 -14.45 -4.79 9.68
C VAL A 7 -13.46 -3.73 9.22
N GLY A 8 -13.42 -2.61 9.94
CA GLY A 8 -12.44 -1.54 9.73
C GLY A 8 -11.13 -1.84 10.46
N VAL A 9 -10.06 -2.16 9.72
CA VAL A 9 -8.72 -2.41 10.29
C VAL A 9 -7.86 -1.17 10.15
N TYR A 10 -7.38 -0.63 11.26
CA TYR A 10 -6.51 0.56 11.26
C TYR A 10 -5.10 0.21 10.74
N SER A 11 -4.70 0.82 9.63
CA SER A 11 -3.39 0.60 8.98
C SER A 11 -2.27 1.50 9.52
N GLY A 12 -2.57 2.39 10.47
CA GLY A 12 -1.64 3.42 10.97
C GLY A 12 -1.89 4.82 10.40
N LYS A 13 -2.72 4.91 9.35
CA LYS A 13 -3.15 6.19 8.74
C LYS A 13 -4.66 6.23 8.53
N GLU A 14 -5.23 5.15 8.00
CA GLU A 14 -6.64 5.05 7.64
C GLU A 14 -7.23 3.71 8.09
N PHE A 15 -8.55 3.67 8.29
CA PHE A 15 -9.29 2.43 8.54
C PHE A 15 -9.63 1.76 7.21
N ASN A 16 -8.96 0.65 6.91
CA ASN A 16 -9.26 -0.16 5.74
C ASN A 16 -10.49 -1.02 6.01
N GLN A 17 -11.54 -0.83 5.23
CA GLN A 17 -12.75 -1.66 5.31
C GLN A 17 -12.49 -2.99 4.61
N VAL A 18 -12.41 -4.07 5.38
CA VAL A 18 -12.22 -5.42 4.87
C VAL A 18 -13.50 -6.22 5.11
N GLU A 19 -14.08 -6.74 4.05
CA GLU A 19 -15.17 -7.71 4.12
C GLU A 19 -14.59 -9.11 4.37
N ILE A 20 -14.99 -9.74 5.48
CA ILE A 20 -14.43 -11.03 5.88
C ILE A 20 -15.12 -12.15 5.08
N LYS A 21 -14.37 -12.79 4.18
CA LYS A 21 -14.81 -13.99 3.45
C LYS A 21 -14.51 -15.27 4.25
N ALA A 22 -15.21 -16.35 3.94
CA ALA A 22 -15.00 -17.65 4.61
C ALA A 22 -13.56 -18.19 4.47
N GLU A 23 -12.91 -17.90 3.33
CA GLU A 23 -11.51 -18.29 3.06
C GLU A 23 -10.49 -17.53 3.92
N MET A 24 -10.90 -16.42 4.55
CA MET A 24 -10.04 -15.60 5.42
C MET A 24 -10.09 -16.06 6.88
N VAL A 25 -10.91 -17.07 7.19
CA VAL A 25 -11.08 -17.60 8.55
C VAL A 25 -9.84 -18.39 8.94
N GLY A 26 -9.22 -18.03 10.07
CA GLY A 26 -7.97 -18.62 10.55
C GLY A 26 -6.74 -17.76 10.27
N HIS A 27 -6.87 -16.70 9.46
CA HIS A 27 -5.85 -15.69 9.23
C HIS A 27 -5.98 -14.51 10.19
N TYR A 28 -4.88 -13.80 10.43
CA TYR A 28 -4.91 -12.60 11.26
C TYR A 28 -5.47 -11.41 10.49
N LEU A 29 -6.31 -10.60 11.14
CA LEU A 29 -6.89 -9.39 10.55
C LEU A 29 -5.84 -8.39 10.03
N GLY A 30 -4.64 -8.39 10.64
CA GLY A 30 -3.53 -7.54 10.22
C GLY A 30 -2.97 -7.89 8.84
N GLU A 31 -3.12 -9.13 8.36
CA GLU A 31 -2.65 -9.55 7.04
C GLU A 31 -3.47 -8.89 5.90
N PHE A 32 -4.72 -8.52 6.20
CA PHE A 32 -5.62 -7.89 5.24
C PHE A 32 -5.50 -6.37 5.18
N SER A 33 -4.66 -5.76 6.04
CA SER A 33 -4.44 -4.32 6.06
C SER A 33 -2.96 -4.00 5.86
N ILE A 34 -2.63 -3.56 4.64
CA ILE A 34 -1.25 -3.15 4.31
C ILE A 34 -0.94 -1.84 5.05
N SER A 35 0.05 -1.88 5.94
CA SER A 35 0.49 -0.73 6.74
C SER A 35 1.36 0.28 5.98
N TYR A 36 1.75 -0.04 4.74
CA TYR A 36 2.64 0.78 3.92
C TYR A 36 2.11 0.91 2.49
N LYS A 37 2.56 1.95 1.79
CA LYS A 37 2.28 2.11 0.36
C LYS A 37 3.37 1.37 -0.43
N PRO A 38 3.05 0.35 -1.24
CA PRO A 38 4.06 -0.33 -2.04
C PRO A 38 4.68 0.66 -3.04
N VAL A 39 6.00 0.86 -2.94
CA VAL A 39 6.74 1.70 -3.88
C VAL A 39 7.11 0.86 -5.10
N LYS A 40 6.54 1.20 -6.26
CA LYS A 40 6.98 0.66 -7.54
C LYS A 40 8.07 1.58 -8.06
N HIS A 41 9.26 1.05 -8.36
CA HIS A 41 10.23 1.82 -9.13
C HIS A 41 9.59 2.10 -10.49
N GLY A 42 9.35 3.38 -10.79
CA GLY A 42 8.84 3.76 -12.09
C GLY A 42 9.78 3.30 -13.19
N ARG A 43 9.28 3.22 -14.42
CA ARG A 43 10.19 3.30 -15.56
C ARG A 43 10.96 4.61 -15.43
N PRO A 44 12.29 4.66 -15.67
CA PRO A 44 12.98 5.93 -15.83
C PRO A 44 12.15 6.76 -16.81
N GLY A 45 11.69 7.94 -16.40
CA GLY A 45 11.01 8.85 -17.32
C GLY A 45 11.91 9.06 -18.54
N ILE A 46 11.32 9.35 -19.70
CA ILE A 46 12.11 9.73 -20.88
C ILE A 46 12.99 10.92 -20.46
N GLY A 47 14.31 10.71 -20.37
CA GLY A 47 15.30 11.70 -19.89
C GLY A 47 15.88 11.48 -18.49
N ALA A 48 15.42 10.49 -17.71
CA ALA A 48 15.96 10.18 -16.38
C ALA A 48 17.10 9.15 -16.46
N THR A 49 18.19 9.50 -17.15
CA THR A 49 19.49 8.85 -16.95
C THR A 49 20.27 9.58 -15.86
N HIS A 50 21.20 8.88 -15.22
CA HIS A 50 21.99 9.16 -14.01
C HIS A 50 22.84 10.46 -13.99
N SER A 51 22.45 11.50 -14.73
CA SER A 51 23.28 12.65 -15.08
C SER A 51 22.57 14.01 -14.98
N SER A 52 21.46 14.15 -14.24
CA SER A 52 20.94 15.49 -13.88
C SER A 52 21.87 16.17 -12.88
N ARG A 53 23.12 16.41 -13.32
CA ARG A 53 24.07 17.28 -12.64
C ARG A 53 23.46 18.68 -12.64
N PHE A 54 23.36 19.23 -11.44
CA PHE A 54 23.02 20.62 -11.19
C PHE A 54 23.87 21.55 -12.07
N ILE A 55 23.23 22.36 -12.90
CA ILE A 55 23.86 23.47 -13.62
C ILE A 55 23.51 24.74 -12.83
N PRO A 56 24.47 25.40 -12.16
CA PRO A 56 24.20 26.67 -11.51
C PRO A 56 23.94 27.73 -12.59
N LEU A 57 22.79 28.40 -12.50
CA LEU A 57 22.47 29.56 -13.34
C LEU A 57 23.30 30.76 -12.88
N LYS A 58 23.88 31.49 -13.84
CA LYS A 58 24.57 32.76 -13.65
C LYS A 58 23.58 33.91 -13.50
#